data_AF-A0A835SFJ6-F1
#
_entry.id   AF-A0A835SFJ6-F1
#
_cell.length_a   1.000
_cell.length_b   1.000
_cell.length_c   1.000
_cell.angle_alpha   90.00
_cell.angle_beta   90.00
_cell.angle_gamma   90.00
#
_symmetry.space_group_name_H-M   'P 1'
#
loop_
_entity.id
_entity.type
_entity.pdbx_description
1 polymer ?
#
loop_
_entity_poly.entity_id
_entity_poly.type
_entity_poly.pdbx_seq_one_letter_code
_entity_poly.pdbx_strand_id
1 'polypeptide(L)' 'MASLFSMKSLKFAEKDWIQISHEPVIYESIVDNAPITIYDTNGMPHRMTFRKGGKLHLEKIEEKFRFHWESSDLK' A
#
# COMPACT_ATOMS: atom_id res chain seq x y z
N MET A 1 1.29 -12.94 8.15
CA MET A 1 0.10 -12.33 8.80
C MET A 1 -0.18 -11.06 8.02
N ALA A 2 -1.39 -10.89 7.50
CA ALA A 2 -1.77 -9.65 6.84
C ALA A 2 -1.73 -8.48 7.83
N SER A 3 -1.15 -7.35 7.44
CA SER A 3 -1.18 -6.11 8.23
C SER A 3 -2.29 -5.20 7.71
N LEU A 4 -3.05 -4.57 8.60
CA LEU A 4 -4.15 -3.67 8.26
C LEU A 4 -3.88 -2.28 8.84
N PHE A 5 -3.98 -1.24 8.01
CA PHE A 5 -3.78 0.15 8.44
C PHE A 5 -4.99 1.03 8.09
N SER A 6 -5.49 1.78 9.07
CA SER A 6 -6.44 2.87 8.85
C SER A 6 -5.66 4.15 8.61
N MET A 7 -5.85 4.81 7.47
CA MET A 7 -5.01 5.95 7.10
C MET A 7 -5.80 7.09 6.47
N LYS A 8 -5.18 8.28 6.47
CA LYS A 8 -5.69 9.47 5.78
C LYS A 8 -5.24 9.50 4.31
N SER A 9 -3.98 9.17 4.02
CA SER A 9 -3.45 9.16 2.65
C SER A 9 -2.21 8.29 2.49
N LEU A 10 -1.99 7.83 1.26
CA LEU A 10 -0.82 7.06 0.85
C LEU A 10 -0.01 7.85 -0.19
N LYS A 11 1.32 7.76 -0.12
CA LYS A 11 2.23 8.23 -1.17
C LYS A 11 3.16 7.10 -1.62
N PHE A 12 3.25 6.90 -2.93
CA PHE A 12 4.19 6.01 -3.59
C PHE A 12 4.57 6.59 -4.95
N ALA A 13 5.70 6.15 -5.51
CA ALA A 13 6.13 6.57 -6.83
C ALA A 13 5.35 5.77 -7.90
N GLU A 14 4.42 6.40 -8.61
CA GLU A 14 3.57 5.70 -9.60
C GLU A 14 4.36 4.90 -10.64
N LYS A 15 5.57 5.36 -11.02
CA LYS A 15 6.46 4.64 -11.94
C LYS A 15 6.94 3.26 -11.42
N ASP A 16 6.85 3.01 -10.12
CA ASP A 16 7.35 1.80 -9.46
C ASP A 16 6.22 0.80 -9.17
N TRP A 17 4.98 1.15 -9.56
CA TRP A 17 3.77 0.39 -9.26
C TRP A 17 2.88 0.30 -10.49
N ILE A 18 2.14 -0.79 -10.61
CA ILE A 18 1.10 -0.96 -11.63
C ILE A 18 -0.20 -1.38 -10.95
N GLN A 19 -1.32 -0.81 -11.38
CA GLN A 19 -2.63 -1.26 -10.95
C GLN A 19 -2.98 -2.55 -11.70
N ILE A 20 -3.10 -3.67 -10.99
CA ILE A 20 -3.44 -4.98 -11.56
C ILE A 20 -4.91 -5.33 -11.40
N SER A 21 -5.64 -4.59 -10.56
CA SER A 21 -7.08 -4.76 -10.36
C SER A 21 -7.74 -3.43 -10.01
N HIS A 22 -8.95 -3.22 -10.54
CA HIS A 22 -9.76 -2.03 -10.29
C HIS A 22 -10.81 -2.23 -9.20
N GLU A 23 -11.39 -3.44 -9.09
CA GLU A 23 -12.38 -3.80 -8.08
C GLU A 23 -12.15 -5.25 -7.60
N PRO A 24 -11.47 -5.48 -6.45
CA PRO A 24 -10.90 -4.47 -5.54
C PRO A 24 -9.67 -3.77 -6.15
N VAL A 25 -9.31 -2.59 -5.63
CA VAL A 25 -8.12 -1.87 -6.09
C VAL A 25 -6.86 -2.57 -5.57
N ILE A 26 -6.02 -3.07 -6.48
CA ILE A 26 -4.75 -3.72 -6.14
C ILE A 26 -3.62 -3.12 -6.97
N TYR A 27 -2.57 -2.69 -6.28
CA TYR A 27 -1.32 -2.27 -6.89
C TYR A 27 -0.25 -3.34 -6.66
N GLU A 28 0.53 -3.62 -7.69
CA GLU A 28 1.69 -4.50 -7.61
C GLU A 28 2.96 -3.70 -7.87
N SER A 29 3.97 -3.91 -7.03
CA SER A 29 5.27 -3.27 -7.23
C SER A 29 6.02 -3.93 -8.40
N ILE A 30 6.52 -3.13 -9.35
CA ILE A 30 7.27 -3.64 -10.50
C ILE A 30 8.79 -3.63 -10.30
N VAL A 31 9.26 -3.06 -9.18
CA VAL A 31 10.68 -2.97 -8.81
C VAL A 31 10.93 -3.51 -7.41
N ASP A 32 12.17 -3.88 -7.12
CA ASP A 32 12.57 -4.17 -5.74
C ASP A 32 12.82 -2.89 -4.96
N ASN A 33 12.55 -2.95 -3.67
CA ASN A 33 12.65 -1.83 -2.73
C ASN A 33 11.72 -0.65 -3.04
N ALA A 34 10.51 -0.91 -3.54
CA ALA A 34 9.56 0.17 -3.81
C ALA A 34 9.10 0.83 -2.50
N PRO A 35 9.40 2.12 -2.28
CA PRO A 35 9.06 2.79 -1.03
C PRO A 35 7.60 3.26 -1.06
N ILE A 36 6.91 3.08 0.07
CA ILE A 36 5.62 3.73 0.31
C ILE A 36 5.66 4.50 1.63
N THR A 37 4.87 5.56 1.69
CA THR A 37 4.62 6.32 2.93
C THR A 37 3.12 6.37 3.19
N ILE A 38 2.73 5.81 4.31
CA ILE A 38 1.38 5.81 4.85
C ILE A 38 1.27 6.96 5.83
N TYR A 39 0.27 7.83 5.69
CA TYR A 39 -0.06 8.84 6.68
C TYR A 39 -1.27 8.38 7.47
N ASP A 40 -1.08 8.07 8.75
CA ASP A 40 -2.18 7.65 9.61
C ASP A 40 -3.23 8.76 9.81
N THR A 41 -4.28 8.45 10.59
CA THR A 41 -5.37 9.42 10.84
C THR A 41 -4.91 10.68 11.57
N ASN A 42 -3.79 10.62 12.29
CA ASN A 42 -3.17 11.78 12.96
C ASN A 42 -2.17 12.50 12.04
N GLY A 43 -1.95 12.00 10.83
CA GLY A 43 -0.97 12.52 9.88
C GLY A 43 0.47 12.08 10.17
N MET A 44 0.70 11.12 11.07
CA MET A 44 2.05 10.60 11.29
C MET A 44 2.47 9.70 10.12
N PRO A 45 3.68 9.90 9.57
CA PRO A 45 4.18 9.11 8.45
C PRO A 45 4.77 7.77 8.92
N HIS A 46 4.32 6.69 8.30
CA HIS A 46 4.84 5.33 8.44
C HIS A 46 5.43 4.90 7.10
N ARG A 47 6.73 4.58 7.08
CA ARG A 47 7.45 4.20 5.86
C ARG A 47 7.69 2.70 5.83
N MET A 48 7.54 2.12 4.65
CA MET A 48 7.84 0.71 4.41
C MET A 48 8.27 0.49 2.96
N THR A 49 8.85 -0.68 2.73
CA THR A 49 9.51 -1.00 1.47
C THR A 49 9.01 -2.34 0.98
N PHE A 50 8.53 -2.38 -0.27
CA PHE A 50 7.99 -3.57 -0.90
C PHE A 50 9.05 -4.23 -1.79
N ARG A 51 8.98 -5.56 -1.86
CA ARG A 51 9.72 -6.33 -2.88
C ARG A 51 9.01 -6.24 -4.24
N LYS A 52 9.73 -6.59 -5.30
CA LYS A 52 9.11 -6.76 -6.62
C LYS A 52 8.02 -7.83 -6.56
N GLY A 53 6.86 -7.55 -7.17
CA GLY A 53 5.67 -8.40 -7.12
C GLY A 53 4.89 -8.31 -5.80
N GLY A 54 5.35 -7.52 -4.83
CA GLY A 54 4.63 -7.26 -3.60
C GLY A 54 3.33 -6.50 -3.88
N LYS A 55 2.24 -6.89 -3.21
CA LYS A 55 0.90 -6.39 -3.48
C LYS A 55 0.40 -5.49 -2.37
N LEU A 56 -0.18 -4.37 -2.78
CA LEU A 56 -0.86 -3.43 -1.91
C LEU A 56 -2.34 -3.39 -2.29
N HIS A 57 -3.18 -3.77 -1.34
CA HIS A 57 -4.62 -3.75 -1.51
C HIS A 57 -5.19 -2.47 -0.91
N LEU A 58 -6.11 -1.84 -1.65
CA LEU A 58 -6.79 -0.62 -1.25
C LEU A 58 -8.29 -0.83 -1.24
N GLU A 59 -8.88 -0.60 -0.07
CA GLU A 59 -10.32 -0.65 0.14
C GLU A 59 -10.80 0.70 0.67
N LYS A 60 -11.87 1.24 0.10
CA LYS A 60 -12.58 2.39 0.66
C LYS A 60 -13.78 1.88 1.43
N ILE A 61 -13.81 2.12 2.74
CA ILE A 61 -14.93 1.75 3.61
C ILE A 61 -15.50 3.03 4.21
N GLU A 62 -16.70 3.39 3.75
CA GLU A 62 -17.38 4.66 4.07
C GLU A 62 -16.48 5.87 3.75
N GLU A 63 -15.92 6.50 4.77
CA GLU A 63 -15.05 7.68 4.67
C GLU A 63 -13.56 7.35 4.93
N LYS A 64 -13.23 6.09 5.20
CA LYS A 64 -11.87 5.67 5.55
C LYS A 64 -11.26 4.82 4.44
N PHE A 65 -9.96 5.00 4.21
CA PHE A 65 -9.19 4.09 3.37
C PHE A 65 -8.51 3.05 4.25
N ARG A 66 -8.70 1.78 3.91
CA ARG A 66 -7.98 0.65 4.47
C ARG A 66 -6.98 0.15 3.45
N PHE A 67 -5.78 -0.09 3.94
CA PHE A 67 -4.71 -0.68 3.16
C PHE A 67 -4.26 -1.94 3.86
N HIS A 68 -4.05 -2.99 3.09
CA HIS A 68 -3.48 -4.22 3.61
C HIS A 68 -2.47 -4.83 2.64
N TRP A 69 -1.55 -5.57 3.22
CA TRP A 69 -0.48 -6.29 2.53
C TRP A 69 -0.09 -7.51 3.36
N GLU A 70 0.51 -8.50 2.73
CA GLU A 70 1.11 -9.61 3.46
C GLU A 70 2.50 -9.24 3.95
N SER A 71 2.93 -9.79 5.09
CA SER A 71 4.30 -9.58 5.57
C SER A 71 5.34 -10.05 4.53
N SER A 72 4.99 -11.03 3.69
CA SER A 72 5.84 -11.50 2.60
C SER A 72 5.99 -10.51 1.45
N ASP A 73 5.11 -9.52 1.32
CA ASP A 73 5.20 -8.49 0.28
C ASP A 73 6.20 -7.39 0.64
N LEU A 74 6.57 -7.32 1.92
CA LEU A 74 7.62 -6.45 2.41
C LEU A 74 9.00 -7.09 2.21
N LYS A 75 10.01 -6.24 2.21
CA LYS A 75 11.42 -6.62 2.17
C LYS A 75 12.11 -6.36 3.51
#